data_AF-A0A1H8F2P7-F1
#
_entry.id   AF-A0A1H8F2P7-F1
#
_cell.length_a   1.000
_cell.length_b   1.000
_cell.length_c   1.000
_cell.angle_alpha   90.00
_cell.angle_beta   90.00
_cell.angle_gamma   90.00
#
_symmetry.space_group_name_H-M   'P 1'
#
loop_
_entity.id
_entity.type
_entity.pdbx_description
1 polymer ?
#
loop_
_entity_poly.entity_id
_entity_poly.type
_entity_poly.pdbx_seq_one_letter_code
_entity_poly.pdbx_strand_id
1 'polypeptide(L)'
;MQIYFSPEVITPQFQVLNVVDTKNKAVGNVAFLFDEKKLFVYGILEEEGVGEDFKDLVTPYIKGLAKAKPGLDILSCLYVGCKKITLKDQKEE
;
A
#
# COMPACT_ATOMS: atom_id res chain seq x y z
N MET A 1 -6.09 7.77 -13.67
CA MET A 1 -6.65 6.57 -14.36
C MET A 1 -7.13 5.65 -13.25
N GLN A 2 -8.37 5.16 -13.28
CA GLN A 2 -8.93 4.48 -12.11
C GLN A 2 -8.27 3.12 -11.89
N ILE A 3 -7.84 2.89 -10.65
CA ILE A 3 -7.22 1.65 -10.19
C ILE A 3 -7.96 1.10 -8.97
N TYR A 4 -7.88 -0.20 -8.76
CA TYR A 4 -8.57 -0.90 -7.68
C TYR A 4 -7.66 -1.94 -7.04
N PHE A 5 -7.94 -2.27 -5.78
CA PHE A 5 -7.33 -3.43 -5.15
C PHE A 5 -8.04 -4.72 -5.59
N SER A 6 -7.25 -5.68 -6.06
CA SER A 6 -7.66 -7.05 -6.30
C SER A 6 -6.91 -7.95 -5.31
N PRO A 7 -7.58 -8.46 -4.26
CA PRO A 7 -6.92 -9.31 -3.27
C PRO A 7 -6.30 -10.55 -3.91
N GLU A 8 -5.02 -10.77 -3.66
CA GLU A 8 -4.34 -11.98 -4.09
C GLU A 8 -4.29 -12.99 -2.94
N VAL A 9 -3.81 -12.56 -1.77
CA VAL A 9 -3.69 -13.39 -0.57
C VAL A 9 -4.01 -12.56 0.67
N ILE A 10 -4.87 -13.07 1.55
CA ILE A 10 -5.19 -12.44 2.84
C ILE A 10 -4.99 -13.47 3.94
N THR A 11 -4.01 -13.23 4.82
CA THR A 11 -3.74 -14.03 6.01
C THR A 11 -3.64 -13.15 7.25
N PRO A 12 -3.66 -13.74 8.46
CA PRO A 12 -3.41 -12.98 9.68
C PRO A 12 -2.01 -12.37 9.77
N GLN A 13 -1.00 -12.98 9.14
CA GLN A 13 0.39 -12.51 9.15
C GLN A 13 0.69 -11.50 8.04
N PHE A 14 0.08 -11.66 6.87
CA PHE A 14 0.31 -10.77 5.74
C PHE A 14 -0.88 -10.70 4.77
N GLN A 15 -0.96 -9.60 4.03
CA GLN A 15 -1.94 -9.40 2.96
C GLN A 15 -1.21 -8.92 1.72
N VAL A 16 -1.49 -9.55 0.58
CA VAL A 16 -1.01 -9.13 -0.74
C VAL A 16 -2.23 -8.75 -1.57
N LEU A 17 -2.26 -7.51 -2.04
CA LEU A 17 -3.30 -6.99 -2.92
C LEU A 17 -2.63 -6.54 -4.22
N ASN A 18 -3.13 -7.03 -5.35
CA ASN A 18 -2.77 -6.51 -6.65
C ASN A 18 -3.47 -5.17 -6.88
N VAL A 19 -2.81 -4.30 -7.63
CA VAL A 19 -3.39 -3.06 -8.13
C VAL A 19 -3.71 -3.30 -9.59
N VAL A 20 -4.99 -3.21 -9.95
CA VAL A 20 -5.47 -3.45 -11.31
C VAL A 20 -6.16 -2.21 -11.86
N ASP A 21 -6.08 -2.02 -13.17
CA ASP A 21 -6.84 -0.98 -13.87
C ASP A 21 -8.30 -1.41 -14.17
N THR A 22 -9.06 -0.54 -14.83
CA THR A 22 -10.44 -0.81 -15.27
C THR A 22 -10.57 -1.95 -16.28
N LYS A 23 -9.46 -2.42 -16.87
CA LYS A 23 -9.39 -3.54 -17.80
C LYS A 23 -8.91 -4.83 -17.13
N ASN A 24 -8.80 -4.86 -15.80
CA ASN A 24 -8.22 -5.96 -15.02
C ASN A 24 -6.74 -6.24 -15.34
N LYS A 25 -6.02 -5.27 -15.91
CA LYS A 25 -4.59 -5.38 -16.11
C LYS A 25 -3.88 -5.07 -14.80
N ALA A 26 -2.96 -5.94 -14.37
CA ALA A 26 -2.09 -5.65 -13.24
C ALA A 26 -1.16 -4.48 -13.59
N VAL A 27 -1.21 -3.44 -12.76
CA VAL A 27 -0.36 -2.24 -12.86
C VAL A 27 0.59 -2.12 -11.66
N GLY A 28 0.46 -3.01 -10.68
CA GLY A 28 1.29 -3.07 -9.50
C GLY A 28 0.76 -4.02 -8.43
N ASN A 29 1.38 -3.99 -7.25
CA ASN A 29 0.94 -4.70 -6.06
C ASN A 29 1.27 -3.92 -4.79
N VAL A 30 0.62 -4.29 -3.69
CA VAL A 30 0.95 -3.85 -2.35
C VAL A 30 0.90 -5.04 -1.41
N ALA A 31 1.92 -5.16 -0.56
CA ALA A 31 2.02 -6.14 0.49
C ALA A 31 1.99 -5.45 1.85
N PHE A 32 1.17 -5.96 2.76
CA PHE A 32 1.09 -5.59 4.15
C PHE A 32 1.58 -6.75 4.98
N LEU A 33 2.66 -6.58 5.74
CA LEU A 33 3.13 -7.58 6.69
C LEU A 33 2.83 -7.08 8.10
N PHE A 34 2.14 -7.91 8.87
CA PHE A 34 1.75 -7.65 10.24
C PHE A 34 2.73 -8.34 11.18
N ASP A 35 3.43 -7.55 11.96
CA ASP A 35 4.24 -7.98 13.10
C ASP A 35 3.58 -7.44 14.39
N GLU A 36 3.92 -7.97 15.57
CA GLU A 36 3.20 -7.67 16.83
C GLU A 36 3.06 -6.18 17.11
N LYS A 37 4.09 -5.39 16.78
CA LYS A 37 4.11 -3.94 17.00
C LYS A 37 4.33 -3.13 15.73
N LYS A 38 4.48 -3.77 14.56
CA LYS A 38 4.87 -3.11 13.32
C LYS A 38 3.97 -3.53 12.16
N LEU A 39 3.63 -2.56 11.32
CA LEU A 39 2.99 -2.79 10.03
C LEU A 39 3.96 -2.38 8.93
N PHE A 40 4.45 -3.36 8.18
CA PHE A 40 5.26 -3.08 7.01
C PHE A 40 4.36 -3.00 5.79
N VAL A 41 4.45 -1.87 5.07
CA VAL A 41 3.71 -1.65 3.83
C VAL A 41 4.72 -1.54 2.71
N TYR A 42 4.67 -2.46 1.76
CA TYR A 42 5.51 -2.46 0.58
C TYR A 42 4.63 -2.37 -0.66
N GLY A 43 4.77 -1.29 -1.42
CA GLY A 43 4.00 -1.10 -2.65
C GLY A 43 4.90 -0.92 -3.85
N ILE A 44 4.57 -1.57 -4.96
CA ILE A 44 5.23 -1.37 -6.24
C ILE A 44 4.16 -1.09 -7.29
N LEU A 45 4.32 0.01 -8.01
CA LEU A 45 3.49 0.40 -9.12
C LEU A 45 4.41 0.53 -10.33
N GLU A 46 4.13 -0.21 -11.40
CA GLU A 46 4.97 -0.22 -12.59
C GLU A 46 4.68 1.00 -13.47
N GLU A 47 3.45 1.51 -13.43
CA GLU A 47 2.97 2.58 -14.31
C GLU A 47 3.04 3.96 -13.63
N GLU A 48 3.82 4.90 -14.16
CA GLU A 48 4.03 6.23 -13.55
C GLU A 48 2.76 7.11 -13.54
N GLY A 49 1.82 6.87 -14.45
CA GLY A 49 0.61 7.69 -14.62
C GLY A 49 -0.48 7.51 -13.57
N VAL A 50 -0.30 6.56 -12.64
CA VAL A 50 -1.31 6.20 -11.61
C VAL A 50 -0.79 6.41 -10.17
N GLY A 51 0.34 7.09 -10.00
CA GLY A 51 0.95 7.29 -8.68
C GLY A 51 0.10 8.07 -7.67
N GLU A 52 -0.61 9.11 -8.12
CA GLU A 52 -1.52 9.89 -7.26
C GLU A 52 -2.75 9.07 -6.85
N ASP A 53 -3.42 8.43 -7.81
CA ASP A 53 -4.54 7.51 -7.57
C ASP A 53 -4.11 6.39 -6.57
N PHE A 54 -2.89 5.87 -6.69
CA PHE A 54 -2.37 4.82 -5.82
C PHE A 54 -2.17 5.31 -4.38
N LYS A 55 -1.66 6.53 -4.22
CA LYS A 55 -1.49 7.14 -2.90
C LYS A 55 -2.84 7.37 -2.22
N ASP A 56 -3.82 7.88 -2.95
CA ASP A 56 -5.19 8.09 -2.45
C ASP A 56 -5.90 6.78 -2.09
N LEU A 57 -5.54 5.68 -2.73
CA LEU A 57 -6.10 4.37 -2.48
C LEU A 57 -5.43 3.63 -1.30
N VAL A 58 -4.10 3.73 -1.16
CA VAL A 58 -3.33 3.11 -0.08
C VAL A 58 -3.48 3.85 1.26
N THR A 59 -3.52 5.18 1.24
CA THR A 59 -3.61 6.02 2.47
C THR A 59 -4.80 5.67 3.38
N PRO A 60 -6.06 5.62 2.90
CA PRO A 60 -7.20 5.26 3.73
C PRO A 60 -7.15 3.80 4.19
N TYR A 61 -6.58 2.90 3.38
CA TYR A 61 -6.41 1.50 3.76
C TYR A 61 -5.47 1.35 4.96
N ILE A 62 -4.30 1.99 4.92
CA ILE A 62 -3.34 2.03 6.04
C ILE A 62 -4.01 2.65 7.28
N LYS A 63 -4.75 3.76 7.13
CA LYS A 63 -5.48 4.38 8.24
C LYS A 63 -6.53 3.45 8.85
N GLY A 64 -7.20 2.65 8.02
CA GLY A 64 -8.13 1.61 8.49
C GLY A 64 -7.43 0.54 9.33
N LEU A 65 -6.27 0.06 8.87
CA LEU A 65 -5.45 -0.90 9.61
C LEU A 65 -4.94 -0.32 10.94
N ALA A 66 -4.50 0.94 10.95
CA ALA A 66 -4.04 1.64 12.14
C ALA A 66 -5.15 1.80 13.19
N LYS A 67 -6.39 2.04 12.76
CA LYS A 67 -7.56 2.09 13.65
C LYS A 67 -7.91 0.72 14.23
N ALA A 68 -7.77 -0.35 13.45
CA ALA A 68 -8.08 -1.70 13.89
C ALA A 68 -7.08 -2.24 14.92
N LYS A 69 -5.82 -1.80 14.86
CA LYS A 69 -4.76 -2.17 15.79
C LYS A 69 -4.02 -0.92 16.29
N PRO A 70 -4.50 -0.28 17.37
CA PRO A 70 -3.86 0.88 17.95
C PRO A 70 -2.47 0.51 18.51
N GLY A 71 -1.47 1.38 18.26
CA GLY A 71 -0.09 1.19 18.73
C GLY A 71 0.85 0.47 17.76
N LEU A 72 0.48 0.33 16.49
CA LEU A 72 1.38 -0.18 15.44
C LEU A 72 2.26 0.93 14.85
N ASP A 73 3.56 0.67 14.79
CA ASP A 73 4.52 1.45 14.01
C ASP A 73 4.37 1.13 12.52
N ILE A 74 3.97 2.11 11.72
CA ILE A 74 3.72 1.94 10.28
C ILE A 74 4.99 2.30 9.51
N LEU A 75 5.58 1.30 8.87
CA LEU A 75 6.76 1.42 8.03
C LEU A 75 6.36 1.21 6.58
N SER A 76 6.25 2.31 5.83
CA SER A 76 5.81 2.26 4.43
C SER A 76 6.94 2.56 3.45
N CYS A 77 7.08 1.70 2.44
CA CYS A 77 7.96 1.90 1.30
C CYS A 77 7.16 1.69 0.02
N LEU A 78 6.82 2.78 -0.67
CA LEU A 78 6.09 2.73 -1.94
C LEU A 78 7.03 3.08 -3.08
N TYR A 79 6.92 2.37 -4.20
CA TYR A 79 7.64 2.62 -5.43
C TYR A 79 6.65 2.84 -6.57
N VAL A 80 6.87 3.85 -7.40
CA VAL A 80 6.09 4.11 -8.61
C VAL A 80 7.07 4.35 -9.77
N GLY A 81 7.02 3.52 -10.81
CA GLY A 81 7.88 3.62 -11.98
C GLY A 81 9.37 3.71 -11.63
N CYS A 82 9.83 2.80 -10.78
CA CYS A 82 11.21 2.77 -10.26
C CYS A 82 11.62 3.97 -9.36
N LYS A 83 10.69 4.87 -9.00
CA LYS A 83 10.93 5.97 -8.06
C LYS A 83 10.35 5.64 -6.70
N LYS A 84 11.16 5.75 -5.65
CA LYS A 84 10.70 5.62 -4.27
C LYS A 84 9.84 6.84 -3.90
N ILE A 85 8.61 6.59 -3.49
CA ILE A 85 7.70 7.59 -2.93
C ILE A 85 7.68 7.40 -1.41
N THR A 86 8.09 8.42 -0.69
CA THR A 86 7.91 8.50 0.76
C THR A 86 6.50 9.03 1.02
N LEU A 87 5.66 8.21 1.68
CA LEU A 87 4.44 8.71 2.29
C LEU A 87 4.86 9.72 3.36
N LYS A 88 4.57 11.01 3.12
CA LYS A 88 4.80 12.09 4.09
C LYS A 88 3.86 11.90 5.29
N ASP A 89 4.26 11.03 6.20
CA ASP A 89 3.86 11.02 7.62
C ASP A 89 4.99 10.40 8.47
N GLN A 90 6.23 10.51 8.02
CA GLN A 90 7.43 10.14 8.78
C GLN A 90 8.39 11.34 8.82
N LYS A 91 7.97 12.38 9.55
CA LYS A 91 8.73 13.55 10.04
C LYS A 91 7.82 14.16 11.12
N GLU A 92 8.21 14.42 12.36
CA GLU A 92 9.48 14.51 13.05
C GLU A 92 9.16 14.33 14.55
N GLU A 93 9.92 13.49 15.24
CA GLU A 93 10.22 13.69 16.67
C GLU A 93 11.68 14.13 16.74
#